data_AF-A0A925HZD7-F1
#
_entry.id   AF-A0A925HZD7-F1
#
_cell.length_a   1.000
_cell.length_b   1.000
_cell.length_c   1.000
_cell.angle_alpha   90.00
_cell.angle_beta   90.00
_cell.angle_gamma   90.00
#
_symmetry.space_group_name_H-M   'P 1'
#
loop_
_entity.id
_entity.type
_entity.pdbx_description
1 polymer ?
#
loop_
_entity_poly.entity_id
_entity_poly.type
_entity_poly.pdbx_seq_one_letter_code
_entity_poly.pdbx_strand_id
1 'polypeptide(L)'
;MKRFFLFPLAFCAAVLTSHDAFSQNLEKDPLKASGTIKGVAPGVLQIATGEGDTWLLKLEAKPQDVTFSGTAEKSFLRPGMFVEFRAQVSKKGVVAEPVASLTVFTPSEGRPPGVDPDGAGGGDGALFNEPKDEKKPEPKAKKSTRLQADDTIYRVAGAISKVGRAGDLTVSAGGAQVKFNLAEDCKISVEVNDLSFVSIGDKITVDGWFLKGRPGEGAANKIEVTAANPLTDGSKKKPTKLVKEPKTPVKGAKGEKGERGDKEEKPAEEKKDTEKKEAEKPEPKAEKE
;
A
#
# COMPACT_ATOMS: atom_id res chain seq x y z
N MET A 1 86.20 -30.03 44.78
CA MET A 1 85.15 -30.96 45.28
C MET A 1 83.79 -30.29 45.16
N LYS A 2 82.83 -30.98 44.52
CA LYS A 2 81.38 -30.93 44.76
C LYS A 2 80.63 -29.57 44.68
N ARG A 3 79.84 -29.40 43.60
CA ARG A 3 78.35 -29.41 43.57
C ARG A 3 77.88 -28.70 42.28
N PHE A 4 77.32 -29.44 41.32
CA PHE A 4 75.88 -29.64 41.12
C PHE A 4 75.12 -28.30 41.03
N PHE A 5 74.83 -27.86 39.80
CA PHE A 5 73.73 -26.95 39.55
C PHE A 5 72.84 -27.54 38.46
N LEU A 6 71.65 -27.94 38.90
CA LEU A 6 70.51 -28.42 38.13
C LEU A 6 70.07 -27.35 37.13
N PHE A 7 69.83 -27.77 35.89
CA PHE A 7 69.03 -27.05 34.91
C PHE A 7 67.55 -27.04 35.33
N PRO A 8 66.85 -25.88 35.31
CA PRO A 8 65.41 -25.87 35.46
C PRO A 8 64.73 -26.22 34.12
N LEU A 9 63.80 -27.17 34.21
CA LEU A 9 62.82 -27.53 33.19
C LEU A 9 61.96 -26.30 32.86
N ALA A 10 61.97 -25.86 31.61
CA ALA A 10 61.05 -24.84 31.11
C ALA A 10 59.64 -25.47 30.91
N PHE A 11 58.73 -25.16 31.82
CA PHE A 11 57.32 -25.55 31.75
C PHE A 11 56.58 -24.55 30.85
N CYS A 12 56.36 -24.91 29.58
CA CYS A 12 55.49 -24.15 28.68
C CYS A 12 54.04 -24.32 29.12
N ALA A 13 53.53 -23.37 29.88
CA ALA A 13 52.10 -23.23 30.16
C ALA A 13 51.37 -22.85 28.87
N ALA A 14 50.74 -23.82 28.22
CA ALA A 14 49.80 -23.58 27.14
C ALA A 14 48.53 -22.95 27.74
N VAL A 15 48.41 -21.63 27.61
CA VAL A 15 47.18 -20.90 27.90
C VAL A 15 46.17 -21.23 26.81
N LEU A 16 45.31 -22.20 27.08
CA LEU A 16 44.07 -22.43 26.33
C LEU A 16 43.12 -21.26 26.62
N THR A 17 43.17 -20.23 25.78
CA THR A 17 42.13 -19.20 25.73
C THR A 17 40.87 -19.84 25.15
N SER A 18 39.92 -20.18 26.04
CA SER A 18 38.54 -20.46 25.68
C SER A 18 38.00 -19.28 24.87
N HIS A 19 37.71 -19.51 23.60
CA HIS A 19 36.90 -18.59 22.80
C HIS A 19 35.47 -18.76 23.31
N ASP A 20 35.06 -17.91 24.24
CA ASP A 20 33.64 -17.70 24.50
C ASP A 20 33.01 -17.17 23.22
N ALA A 21 32.29 -18.07 22.53
CA ALA A 21 31.35 -17.69 21.51
C ALA A 21 30.29 -16.81 22.20
N PHE A 22 30.49 -15.50 22.13
CA PHE A 22 29.49 -14.49 22.41
C PHE A 22 28.33 -14.73 21.44
N SER A 23 27.44 -15.67 21.80
CA SER A 23 26.09 -15.67 21.31
C SER A 23 25.47 -14.40 21.87
N GLN A 24 25.65 -13.29 21.15
CA GLN A 24 24.90 -12.06 21.40
C GLN A 24 23.43 -12.44 21.21
N ASN A 25 22.78 -12.83 22.30
CA ASN A 25 21.35 -12.77 22.40
C ASN A 25 21.03 -11.28 22.36
N LEU A 26 20.82 -10.74 21.15
CA LEU A 26 20.47 -9.34 21.02
C LEU A 26 19.13 -9.15 21.70
N GLU A 27 19.17 -8.62 22.91
CA GLU A 27 17.96 -8.33 23.70
C GLU A 27 17.10 -7.34 22.92
N LYS A 28 15.85 -7.73 22.72
CA LYS A 28 14.83 -6.94 22.03
C LYS A 28 13.99 -6.23 23.06
N ASP A 29 13.91 -4.92 22.97
CA ASP A 29 13.01 -4.11 23.78
C ASP A 29 11.77 -3.71 22.96
N PRO A 30 10.58 -3.62 23.58
CA PRO A 30 9.38 -3.21 22.88
C PRO A 30 9.48 -1.75 22.44
N LEU A 31 9.07 -1.48 21.19
CA LEU A 31 8.99 -0.16 20.61
C LEU A 31 7.51 0.23 20.46
N LYS A 32 7.14 1.39 21.01
CA LYS A 32 5.90 2.07 20.68
C LYS A 32 6.24 3.49 20.27
N ALA A 33 6.01 3.80 19.01
CA ALA A 33 6.37 5.10 18.45
C ALA A 33 5.19 5.67 17.66
N SER A 34 4.96 6.96 17.82
CA SER A 34 4.03 7.72 16.99
C SER A 34 4.75 8.92 16.40
N GLY A 35 4.39 9.29 15.18
CA GLY A 35 5.13 10.30 14.46
C GLY A 35 4.59 10.62 13.08
N THR A 36 5.46 11.24 12.28
CA THR A 36 5.20 11.59 10.89
C THR A 36 6.20 10.87 9.99
N ILE A 37 5.74 10.41 8.84
CA ILE A 37 6.59 9.69 7.89
C ILE A 37 7.48 10.68 7.16
N LYS A 38 8.80 10.49 7.24
CA LYS A 38 9.82 11.29 6.52
C LYS A 38 10.30 10.62 5.24
N GLY A 39 10.27 9.29 5.19
CA GLY A 39 10.74 8.53 4.05
C GLY A 39 10.09 7.15 3.97
N VAL A 40 9.90 6.67 2.74
CA VAL A 40 9.34 5.35 2.45
C VAL A 40 10.26 4.66 1.45
N ALA A 41 10.72 3.46 1.79
CA ALA A 41 11.47 2.58 0.92
C ALA A 41 10.88 1.16 0.97
N PRO A 42 11.11 0.31 -0.03
CA PRO A 42 10.64 -1.08 0.00
C PRO A 42 11.13 -1.81 1.27
N GLY A 43 10.21 -2.23 2.13
CA GLY A 43 10.50 -2.94 3.38
C GLY A 43 11.01 -2.09 4.54
N VAL A 44 11.14 -0.76 4.38
CA VAL A 44 11.66 0.14 5.42
C VAL A 44 10.90 1.47 5.43
N LEU A 45 10.47 1.92 6.62
CA LEU A 45 9.86 3.22 6.85
C LEU A 45 10.78 4.09 7.71
N GLN A 46 10.92 5.36 7.33
CA GLN A 46 11.59 6.36 8.16
C GLN A 46 10.55 7.28 8.78
N ILE A 47 10.49 7.30 10.12
CA ILE A 47 9.54 8.12 10.87
C ILE A 47 10.28 9.15 11.71
N ALA A 48 9.67 10.30 11.92
CA ALA A 48 10.08 11.27 12.92
C ALA A 48 9.05 11.29 14.05
N THR A 49 9.49 11.02 15.27
CA THR A 49 8.65 11.08 16.46
C THR A 49 8.36 12.54 16.84
N GLY A 50 7.37 12.75 17.70
CA GLY A 50 7.07 14.08 18.23
C GLY A 50 8.24 14.73 18.98
N GLU A 51 9.19 13.93 19.44
CA GLU A 51 10.41 14.36 20.16
C GLU A 51 11.53 14.81 19.22
N GLY A 52 11.36 14.63 17.90
CA GLY A 52 12.35 14.99 16.88
C GLY A 52 13.29 13.87 16.48
N ASP A 53 13.27 12.75 17.21
CA ASP A 53 14.07 11.56 16.88
C ASP A 53 13.59 10.93 15.58
N THR A 54 14.56 10.47 14.78
CA THR A 54 14.28 9.82 13.51
C THR A 54 14.59 8.33 13.63
N TRP A 55 13.57 7.52 13.36
CA TRP A 55 13.64 6.06 13.44
C TRP A 55 13.56 5.44 12.06
N LEU A 56 14.42 4.46 11.80
CA LEU A 56 14.38 3.60 10.64
C LEU A 56 13.77 2.26 11.04
N LEU A 57 12.57 2.00 10.52
CA LEU A 57 11.74 0.86 10.89
C LEU A 57 11.69 -0.15 9.75
N LYS A 58 12.22 -1.33 9.99
CA LYS A 58 12.05 -2.48 9.10
C LYS A 58 10.64 -3.04 9.25
N LEU A 59 9.95 -3.27 8.14
CA LEU A 59 8.58 -3.77 8.14
C LEU A 59 8.61 -5.30 8.27
N GLU A 60 8.18 -5.80 9.43
CA GLU A 60 7.97 -7.23 9.68
C GLU A 60 6.48 -7.56 9.95
N ALA A 61 5.62 -6.54 9.85
CA ALA A 61 4.18 -6.65 9.99
C ALA A 61 3.58 -7.52 8.88
N LYS A 62 2.62 -8.38 9.27
CA LYS A 62 1.77 -9.08 8.30
C LYS A 62 0.74 -8.11 7.73
N PRO A 63 0.17 -8.36 6.53
CA PRO A 63 -0.86 -7.50 5.97
C PRO A 63 -2.06 -7.27 6.91
N GLN A 64 -2.41 -8.23 7.75
CA GLN A 64 -3.49 -8.10 8.75
C GLN A 64 -3.18 -7.12 9.89
N ASP A 65 -1.90 -6.84 10.16
CA ASP A 65 -1.42 -5.93 11.22
C ASP A 65 -1.08 -4.54 10.67
N VAL A 66 -1.38 -4.31 9.39
CA VAL A 66 -1.19 -3.05 8.68
C VAL A 66 -2.57 -2.46 8.41
N THR A 67 -2.79 -1.23 8.85
CA THR A 67 -4.00 -0.47 8.56
C THR A 67 -3.62 0.91 8.04
N PHE A 68 -4.13 1.25 6.86
CA PHE A 68 -4.06 2.59 6.28
C PHE A 68 -5.46 3.18 6.24
N SER A 69 -5.60 4.38 6.81
CA SER A 69 -6.86 5.12 6.90
C SER A 69 -6.74 6.48 6.23
N GLY A 70 -7.77 6.92 5.51
CA GLY A 70 -7.76 8.23 4.86
C GLY A 70 -9.09 8.61 4.22
N THR A 71 -9.12 9.78 3.62
CA THR A 71 -10.20 10.20 2.72
C THR A 71 -9.70 10.17 1.28
N ALA A 72 -10.61 10.02 0.31
CA ALA A 72 -10.26 10.02 -1.10
C ALA A 72 -11.24 10.84 -1.95
N GLU A 73 -10.80 11.23 -3.13
CA GLU A 73 -11.67 11.79 -4.15
C GLU A 73 -12.27 10.69 -5.03
N LYS A 74 -13.33 11.02 -5.77
CA LYS A 74 -13.97 10.09 -6.74
C LYS A 74 -12.99 9.55 -7.77
N SER A 75 -11.98 10.34 -8.12
CA SER A 75 -10.91 9.95 -9.06
C SER A 75 -10.10 8.75 -8.56
N PHE A 76 -10.05 8.52 -7.25
CA PHE A 76 -9.30 7.41 -6.66
C PHE A 76 -9.95 6.04 -6.91
N LEU A 77 -11.26 6.00 -7.18
CA LEU A 77 -12.00 4.75 -7.38
C LEU A 77 -11.61 4.09 -8.70
N ARG A 78 -11.12 2.84 -8.62
CA ARG A 78 -10.75 2.04 -9.79
C ARG A 78 -11.50 0.70 -9.80
N PRO A 79 -11.71 0.11 -11.00
CA PRO A 79 -12.11 -1.28 -11.09
C PRO A 79 -11.16 -2.20 -10.29
N GLY A 80 -11.73 -3.18 -9.61
CA GLY A 80 -11.01 -4.12 -8.73
C GLY A 80 -10.93 -3.69 -7.26
N MET A 81 -11.18 -2.41 -6.93
CA MET A 81 -11.23 -1.97 -5.53
C MET A 81 -12.49 -2.47 -4.84
N PHE A 82 -12.37 -2.92 -3.60
CA PHE A 82 -13.51 -3.30 -2.79
C PHE A 82 -14.08 -2.09 -2.07
N VAL A 83 -15.40 -1.95 -2.14
CA VAL A 83 -16.14 -0.83 -1.58
C VAL A 83 -17.34 -1.33 -0.79
N GLU A 84 -17.63 -0.61 0.29
CA GLU A 84 -18.77 -0.83 1.16
C GLU A 84 -19.59 0.46 1.25
N PHE A 85 -20.91 0.33 1.10
CA PHE A 85 -21.85 1.42 1.31
C PHE A 85 -23.20 0.89 1.77
N ARG A 86 -24.04 1.78 2.31
CA ARG A 86 -25.41 1.47 2.70
C ARG A 86 -26.37 2.20 1.78
N ALA A 87 -27.26 1.47 1.13
CA ALA A 87 -28.26 2.06 0.25
C ALA A 87 -29.47 1.14 0.07
N GLN A 88 -30.56 1.72 -0.41
CA GLN A 88 -31.75 0.97 -0.81
C GLN A 88 -31.50 0.33 -2.18
N VAL A 89 -31.49 -1.01 -2.21
CA VAL A 89 -31.21 -1.79 -3.41
C VAL A 89 -32.51 -2.42 -3.89
N SER A 90 -32.91 -2.12 -5.13
CA SER A 90 -34.06 -2.79 -5.75
C SER A 90 -33.76 -4.26 -6.06
N LYS A 91 -34.81 -5.08 -6.26
CA LYS A 91 -34.68 -6.50 -6.69
C LYS A 91 -33.85 -6.72 -7.96
N LYS A 92 -33.63 -5.66 -8.75
CA LYS A 92 -32.80 -5.67 -9.97
C LYS A 92 -31.34 -5.27 -9.73
N GLY A 93 -30.93 -5.05 -8.47
CA GLY A 93 -29.61 -4.56 -8.13
C GLY A 93 -29.37 -3.10 -8.52
N VAL A 94 -30.43 -2.29 -8.64
CA VAL A 94 -30.28 -0.85 -8.94
C VAL A 94 -30.59 -0.06 -7.68
N VAL A 95 -29.68 0.85 -7.32
CA VAL A 95 -29.86 1.80 -6.23
C VAL A 95 -30.58 3.03 -6.78
N ALA A 96 -31.72 3.39 -6.18
CA ALA A 96 -32.51 4.52 -6.62
C ALA A 96 -31.91 5.87 -6.22
N GLU A 97 -31.33 5.94 -5.02
CA GLU A 97 -30.76 7.17 -4.47
C GLU A 97 -29.24 7.27 -4.69
N PRO A 98 -28.71 8.47 -5.01
CA PRO A 98 -27.27 8.67 -5.09
C PRO A 98 -26.58 8.38 -3.74
N VAL A 99 -25.48 7.62 -3.78
CA VAL A 99 -24.75 7.22 -2.57
C VAL A 99 -23.92 8.39 -2.05
N ALA A 100 -24.20 8.82 -0.81
CA ALA A 100 -23.53 9.94 -0.16
C ALA A 100 -22.23 9.55 0.57
N SER A 101 -22.10 8.29 0.99
CA SER A 101 -20.91 7.79 1.69
C SER A 101 -20.48 6.42 1.17
N LEU A 102 -19.17 6.27 0.95
CA LEU A 102 -18.58 5.04 0.44
C LEU A 102 -17.26 4.79 1.16
N THR A 103 -17.04 3.54 1.57
CA THR A 103 -15.80 3.13 2.21
C THR A 103 -15.07 2.14 1.32
N VAL A 104 -13.88 2.50 0.83
CA VAL A 104 -12.97 1.56 0.19
C VAL A 104 -12.33 0.71 1.28
N PHE A 105 -12.42 -0.61 1.17
CA PHE A 105 -11.87 -1.52 2.18
C PHE A 105 -11.08 -2.66 1.56
N THR A 106 -10.30 -3.39 2.37
CA THR A 106 -9.69 -4.67 1.97
C THR A 106 -10.50 -5.82 2.56
N PRO A 107 -10.96 -6.81 1.75
CA PRO A 107 -11.68 -7.97 2.27
C PRO A 107 -10.87 -8.71 3.32
N SER A 108 -11.52 -9.01 4.43
CA SER A 108 -10.97 -9.79 5.54
C SER A 108 -12.02 -10.77 6.05
N GLU A 109 -11.62 -11.74 6.86
CA GLU A 109 -12.55 -12.75 7.41
C GLU A 109 -13.72 -12.11 8.19
N GLY A 110 -13.49 -10.95 8.82
CA GLY A 110 -14.53 -10.19 9.53
C GLY A 110 -15.38 -9.26 8.66
N ARG A 111 -15.01 -9.05 7.39
CA ARG A 111 -15.72 -8.16 6.46
C ARG A 111 -15.84 -8.81 5.07
N PRO A 112 -16.67 -9.86 4.94
CA PRO A 112 -16.85 -10.54 3.66
C PRO A 112 -17.60 -9.63 2.66
N PRO A 113 -17.32 -9.76 1.35
CA PRO A 113 -18.13 -9.13 0.32
C PRO A 113 -19.49 -9.83 0.21
N GLY A 114 -20.56 -9.05 0.12
CA GLY A 114 -21.93 -9.52 0.10
C GLY A 114 -22.94 -8.37 0.07
N VAL A 115 -24.23 -8.73 -0.01
CA VAL A 115 -25.35 -7.80 0.15
C VAL A 115 -26.15 -8.28 1.34
N ASP A 116 -26.00 -7.59 2.46
CA ASP A 116 -26.67 -7.93 3.71
C ASP A 116 -27.75 -6.88 4.01
N PRO A 117 -28.94 -7.24 4.49
CA PRO A 117 -29.89 -6.26 5.01
C PRO A 117 -29.29 -5.57 6.24
N ASP A 118 -29.39 -4.24 6.32
CA ASP A 118 -28.91 -3.42 7.45
C ASP A 118 -29.92 -3.55 8.61
N GLY A 119 -29.91 -4.71 9.26
CA GLY A 119 -30.77 -5.06 10.39
C GLY A 119 -30.11 -6.16 11.21
N ALA A 120 -30.10 -6.01 12.53
CA ALA A 120 -29.50 -6.97 13.47
C ALA A 120 -30.11 -8.37 13.27
N GLY A 121 -29.40 -9.23 12.54
CA GLY A 121 -29.89 -10.55 12.17
C GLY A 121 -28.90 -11.23 11.24
N GLY A 122 -27.69 -11.47 11.73
CA GLY A 122 -26.78 -12.41 11.10
C GLY A 122 -27.41 -13.79 11.02
N GLY A 123 -27.20 -14.48 9.91
CA GLY A 123 -27.57 -15.88 9.74
C GLY A 123 -28.32 -16.14 8.44
N ASP A 124 -27.69 -16.96 7.60
CA ASP A 124 -28.25 -17.68 6.46
C ASP A 124 -28.40 -16.94 5.13
N GLY A 125 -27.41 -17.21 4.26
CA GLY A 125 -27.36 -16.85 2.84
C GLY A 125 -28.44 -17.54 2.01
N ALA A 126 -29.70 -17.16 2.22
CA ALA A 126 -30.86 -17.73 1.53
C ALA A 126 -31.70 -16.66 0.80
N LEU A 127 -31.11 -15.56 0.33
CA LEU A 127 -31.84 -14.54 -0.44
C LEU A 127 -31.91 -14.80 -1.95
N PHE A 128 -31.27 -15.86 -2.47
CA PHE A 128 -31.28 -16.19 -3.91
C PHE A 128 -31.63 -17.65 -4.25
N ASN A 129 -32.10 -18.46 -3.30
CA ASN A 129 -32.56 -19.82 -3.62
C ASN A 129 -34.09 -19.84 -3.77
N GLU A 130 -34.57 -19.70 -5.01
CA GLU A 130 -35.96 -19.98 -5.37
C GLU A 130 -36.27 -21.47 -5.19
N PRO A 131 -37.36 -21.86 -4.49
CA PRO A 131 -38.04 -23.10 -4.78
C PRO A 131 -39.08 -22.85 -5.88
N LYS A 132 -38.86 -23.53 -7.00
CA LYS A 132 -39.83 -23.77 -8.07
C LYS A 132 -41.05 -24.55 -7.54
N ASP A 133 -42.20 -24.23 -8.15
CA ASP A 133 -43.40 -25.05 -8.36
C ASP A 133 -44.65 -24.90 -7.44
N GLU A 134 -45.64 -24.23 -8.04
CA GLU A 134 -47.06 -24.63 -8.25
C GLU A 134 -48.08 -24.71 -7.08
N LYS A 135 -49.01 -23.73 -7.05
CA LYS A 135 -50.48 -23.96 -7.22
C LYS A 135 -51.32 -22.66 -7.24
N LYS A 136 -52.24 -22.57 -8.21
CA LYS A 136 -53.36 -21.60 -8.38
C LYS A 136 -54.69 -22.41 -8.26
N PRO A 137 -55.87 -21.92 -7.76
CA PRO A 137 -56.60 -20.71 -8.24
C PRO A 137 -57.40 -19.79 -7.27
N GLU A 138 -57.22 -18.47 -7.48
CA GLU A 138 -58.17 -17.31 -7.69
C GLU A 138 -59.61 -17.25 -7.10
N PRO A 139 -60.32 -16.07 -7.01
CA PRO A 139 -59.93 -14.67 -7.28
C PRO A 139 -60.55 -13.53 -6.38
N LYS A 140 -60.09 -12.29 -6.61
CA LYS A 140 -60.68 -10.93 -6.37
C LYS A 140 -60.51 -10.22 -5.01
N ALA A 141 -59.53 -9.31 -4.93
CA ALA A 141 -59.76 -7.91 -4.53
C ALA A 141 -58.58 -7.00 -4.96
N LYS A 142 -58.87 -6.10 -5.91
CA LYS A 142 -58.21 -4.82 -6.25
C LYS A 142 -56.68 -4.72 -6.12
N LYS A 143 -55.99 -4.97 -7.24
CA LYS A 143 -54.64 -4.48 -7.56
C LYS A 143 -54.62 -2.95 -7.63
N SER A 144 -54.05 -2.29 -6.64
CA SER A 144 -53.22 -1.09 -6.86
C SER A 144 -51.78 -1.49 -6.56
N THR A 145 -51.18 -2.23 -7.49
CA THR A 145 -49.77 -2.62 -7.46
C THR A 145 -48.92 -1.42 -7.83
N ARG A 146 -48.76 -0.48 -6.89
CA ARG A 146 -47.57 0.36 -6.86
C ARG A 146 -46.55 -0.46 -6.09
N LEU A 147 -45.58 -1.00 -6.82
CA LEU A 147 -44.38 -1.63 -6.30
C LEU A 147 -43.82 -0.71 -5.20
N GLN A 148 -44.09 -1.05 -3.95
CA GLN A 148 -43.32 -0.52 -2.84
C GLN A 148 -41.95 -1.14 -3.05
N ALA A 149 -40.99 -0.30 -3.44
CA ALA A 149 -39.60 -0.63 -3.23
C ALA A 149 -39.51 -1.02 -1.75
N ASP A 150 -39.16 -2.27 -1.48
CA ASP A 150 -38.90 -2.71 -0.13
C ASP A 150 -37.88 -1.70 0.43
N ASP A 151 -38.30 -0.87 1.39
CA ASP A 151 -37.57 0.28 1.97
C ASP A 151 -36.39 -0.18 2.85
N THR A 152 -35.86 -1.36 2.52
CA THR A 152 -34.82 -2.06 3.26
C THR A 152 -33.49 -1.48 2.82
N ILE A 153 -32.76 -0.91 3.78
CA ILE A 153 -31.39 -0.47 3.60
C ILE A 153 -30.53 -1.73 3.57
N TYR A 154 -29.71 -1.88 2.54
CA TYR A 154 -28.74 -2.96 2.45
C TYR A 154 -27.33 -2.41 2.63
N ARG A 155 -26.51 -3.16 3.36
CA ARG A 155 -25.06 -3.05 3.34
C ARG A 155 -24.55 -3.82 2.12
N VAL A 156 -24.05 -3.07 1.14
CA VAL A 156 -23.45 -3.63 -0.08
C VAL A 156 -21.94 -3.55 0.06
N ALA A 157 -21.27 -4.71 0.06
CA ALA A 157 -19.82 -4.83 0.10
C ALA A 157 -19.34 -5.65 -1.11
N GLY A 158 -18.49 -5.08 -1.97
CA GLY A 158 -18.07 -5.78 -3.18
C GLY A 158 -17.00 -5.07 -3.99
N ALA A 159 -16.50 -5.71 -5.05
CA ALA A 159 -15.49 -5.14 -5.92
C ALA A 159 -16.12 -4.29 -7.03
N ILE A 160 -15.56 -3.11 -7.30
CA ILE A 160 -15.96 -2.28 -8.44
C ILE A 160 -15.62 -3.02 -9.73
N SER A 161 -16.62 -3.31 -10.56
CA SER A 161 -16.43 -3.92 -11.88
C SER A 161 -16.29 -2.89 -12.99
N LYS A 162 -17.00 -1.75 -12.88
CA LYS A 162 -16.99 -0.69 -13.89
C LYS A 162 -17.12 0.69 -13.24
N VAL A 163 -16.31 1.63 -13.73
CA VAL A 163 -16.38 3.06 -13.40
C VAL A 163 -16.77 3.83 -14.66
N GLY A 164 -17.96 4.42 -14.65
CA GLY A 164 -18.47 5.28 -15.73
C GLY A 164 -17.91 6.70 -15.63
N ARG A 165 -17.83 7.40 -16.78
CA ARG A 165 -17.37 8.80 -16.82
C ARG A 165 -18.35 9.78 -16.16
N ALA A 166 -19.63 9.40 -16.04
CA ALA A 166 -20.68 10.22 -15.46
C ALA A 166 -20.90 9.97 -13.95
N GLY A 167 -20.07 9.15 -13.31
CA GLY A 167 -20.23 8.77 -11.90
C GLY A 167 -20.99 7.45 -11.67
N ASP A 168 -21.46 6.81 -12.74
CA ASP A 168 -22.10 5.49 -12.67
C ASP A 168 -21.10 4.42 -12.26
N LEU A 169 -21.34 3.75 -11.13
CA LEU A 169 -20.55 2.63 -10.65
C LEU A 169 -21.32 1.34 -10.75
N THR A 170 -20.62 0.26 -11.09
CA THR A 170 -21.13 -1.10 -10.94
C THR A 170 -20.22 -1.85 -9.99
N VAL A 171 -20.81 -2.46 -8.96
CA VAL A 171 -20.11 -3.25 -7.95
C VAL A 171 -20.62 -4.70 -8.01
N SER A 172 -19.69 -5.64 -7.92
CA SER A 172 -19.97 -7.07 -7.81
C SER A 172 -19.86 -7.48 -6.33
N ALA A 173 -20.99 -7.76 -5.70
CA ALA A 173 -21.09 -8.11 -4.28
C ALA A 173 -21.63 -9.54 -4.15
N GLY A 174 -20.75 -10.51 -3.88
CA GLY A 174 -21.13 -11.89 -3.60
C GLY A 174 -21.92 -12.60 -4.71
N GLY A 175 -21.69 -12.24 -5.98
CA GLY A 175 -22.42 -12.80 -7.13
C GLY A 175 -23.58 -11.94 -7.65
N ALA A 176 -24.00 -10.93 -6.88
CA ALA A 176 -24.95 -9.91 -7.34
C ALA A 176 -24.21 -8.71 -7.95
N GLN A 177 -24.79 -8.11 -9.00
CA GLN A 177 -24.30 -6.85 -9.56
C GLN A 177 -25.19 -5.70 -9.10
N VAL A 178 -24.58 -4.71 -8.44
CA VAL A 178 -25.27 -3.51 -7.96
C VAL A 178 -24.80 -2.30 -8.76
N LYS A 179 -25.75 -1.56 -9.36
CA LYS A 179 -25.52 -0.32 -10.10
C LYS A 179 -26.02 0.87 -9.29
N PHE A 180 -25.19 1.88 -9.13
CA PHE A 180 -25.51 3.10 -8.40
C PHE A 180 -24.76 4.30 -8.96
N ASN A 181 -25.22 5.49 -8.60
CA ASN A 181 -24.54 6.75 -8.90
C ASN A 181 -24.03 7.37 -7.61
N LEU A 182 -22.89 8.07 -7.69
CA LEU A 182 -22.34 8.81 -6.55
C LEU A 182 -22.95 10.20 -6.46
N ALA A 183 -23.35 10.61 -5.26
CA ALA A 183 -23.73 12.00 -5.00
C ALA A 183 -22.55 12.95 -5.31
N GLU A 184 -22.83 14.20 -5.70
CA GLU A 184 -21.80 15.21 -6.03
C GLU A 184 -20.79 15.37 -4.88
N ASP A 185 -21.29 15.49 -3.65
CA ASP A 185 -20.51 15.63 -2.41
C ASP A 185 -20.26 14.31 -1.67
N CYS A 186 -20.07 13.22 -2.41
CA CYS A 186 -19.85 11.91 -1.79
C CYS A 186 -18.57 11.88 -0.93
N LYS A 187 -18.70 11.46 0.32
CA LYS A 187 -17.57 11.23 1.24
C LYS A 187 -17.01 9.83 1.01
N ILE A 188 -15.80 9.75 0.46
CA ILE A 188 -15.09 8.49 0.26
C ILE A 188 -14.05 8.33 1.37
N SER A 189 -14.25 7.33 2.21
CA SER A 189 -13.29 6.89 3.22
C SER A 189 -12.48 5.71 2.68
N VAL A 190 -11.21 5.60 3.04
CA VAL A 190 -10.33 4.49 2.65
C VAL A 190 -9.80 3.83 3.92
N GLU A 191 -9.97 2.52 4.01
CA GLU A 191 -9.49 1.66 5.10
C GLU A 191 -8.88 0.40 4.49
N VAL A 192 -7.59 0.43 4.18
CA VAL A 192 -6.91 -0.64 3.44
C VAL A 192 -5.69 -1.16 4.18
N ASN A 193 -5.35 -2.42 3.93
CA ASN A 193 -4.25 -3.09 4.61
C ASN A 193 -2.94 -3.02 3.80
N ASP A 194 -2.72 -1.89 3.12
CA ASP A 194 -1.62 -1.71 2.18
C ASP A 194 -0.90 -0.39 2.44
N LEU A 195 0.43 -0.46 2.55
CA LEU A 195 1.31 0.69 2.75
C LEU A 195 1.68 1.41 1.44
N SER A 196 1.24 0.90 0.28
CA SER A 196 1.53 1.51 -1.02
C SER A 196 0.94 2.91 -1.19
N PHE A 197 -0.08 3.27 -0.39
CA PHE A 197 -0.74 4.59 -0.40
C PHE A 197 -0.06 5.61 0.51
N VAL A 198 0.92 5.18 1.29
CA VAL A 198 1.62 6.01 2.27
C VAL A 198 2.42 7.10 1.58
N SER A 199 2.31 8.31 2.11
CA SER A 199 3.04 9.50 1.64
C SER A 199 3.85 10.14 2.76
N ILE A 200 4.91 10.86 2.36
CA ILE A 200 5.69 11.69 3.28
C ILE A 200 4.75 12.75 3.87
N GLY A 201 4.78 12.90 5.20
CA GLY A 201 3.88 13.80 5.93
C GLY A 201 2.66 13.11 6.54
N ASP A 202 2.40 11.84 6.22
CA ASP A 202 1.32 11.08 6.86
C ASP A 202 1.65 10.77 8.32
N LYS A 203 0.59 10.67 9.13
CA LYS A 203 0.70 10.31 10.55
C LYS A 203 0.79 8.81 10.68
N ILE A 204 1.64 8.33 11.57
CA ILE A 204 1.87 6.90 11.77
C ILE A 204 1.98 6.58 13.26
N THR A 205 1.40 5.44 13.63
CA THR A 205 1.58 4.77 14.91
C THR A 205 2.15 3.39 14.64
N VAL A 206 3.21 3.04 15.35
CA VAL A 206 3.92 1.78 15.20
C VAL A 206 4.08 1.10 16.55
N ASP A 207 3.72 -0.19 16.58
CA ASP A 207 4.14 -1.11 17.63
C ASP A 207 5.15 -2.11 17.05
N GLY A 208 6.22 -2.36 17.79
CA GLY A 208 7.34 -3.14 17.30
C GLY A 208 8.34 -3.47 18.39
N TRP A 209 9.59 -3.67 17.97
CA TRP A 209 10.72 -3.90 18.87
C TRP A 209 11.99 -3.29 18.29
N PHE A 210 12.97 -3.01 19.14
CA PHE A 210 14.29 -2.53 18.74
C PHE A 210 15.38 -3.30 19.49
N LEU A 211 16.61 -3.28 18.98
CA LEU A 211 17.73 -4.01 19.57
C LEU A 211 18.51 -3.09 20.51
N LYS A 212 18.78 -3.56 21.73
CA LYS A 212 19.66 -2.83 22.67
C LYS A 212 21.04 -2.63 22.03
N GLY A 213 21.49 -1.38 21.97
CA GLY A 213 22.76 -0.98 21.36
C GLY A 213 22.67 -0.43 19.93
N ARG A 214 21.48 -0.44 19.30
CA ARG A 214 21.22 0.23 18.01
C ARG A 214 20.05 1.21 18.13
N PRO A 215 20.24 2.37 18.79
CA PRO A 215 19.21 3.39 18.86
C PRO A 215 18.91 3.94 17.45
N GLY A 216 17.64 4.17 17.15
CA GLY A 216 17.19 4.69 15.85
C GLY A 216 16.90 3.63 14.79
N GLU A 217 17.15 2.35 15.05
CA GLU A 217 16.73 1.22 14.20
C GLU A 217 15.73 0.34 14.96
N GLY A 218 14.63 -0.03 14.31
CA GLY A 218 13.62 -0.91 14.89
C GLY A 218 12.94 -1.80 13.85
N ALA A 219 12.18 -2.78 14.31
CA ALA A 219 11.29 -3.60 13.51
C ALA A 219 9.84 -3.31 13.92
N ALA A 220 8.99 -3.07 12.92
CA ALA A 220 7.57 -2.77 13.09
C ALA A 220 6.75 -4.05 12.89
N ASN A 221 5.95 -4.42 13.89
CA ASN A 221 5.06 -5.58 13.84
C ASN A 221 3.61 -5.19 13.54
N LYS A 222 3.18 -4.01 13.99
CA LYS A 222 1.86 -3.45 13.74
C LYS A 222 1.98 -2.00 13.35
N ILE A 223 1.25 -1.59 12.32
CA ILE A 223 1.37 -0.27 11.72
C ILE A 223 -0.02 0.29 11.43
N GLU A 224 -0.28 1.48 11.96
CA GLU A 224 -1.49 2.23 11.68
C GLU A 224 -1.08 3.58 11.07
N VAL A 225 -1.48 3.83 9.82
CA VAL A 225 -1.22 5.07 9.10
C VAL A 225 -2.51 5.83 8.89
N THR A 226 -2.47 7.14 9.10
CA THR A 226 -3.55 8.06 8.75
C THR A 226 -3.04 9.08 7.74
N ALA A 227 -3.67 9.10 6.56
CA ALA A 227 -3.37 10.02 5.49
C ALA A 227 -3.58 11.47 5.94
N ALA A 228 -2.58 12.33 5.70
CA ALA A 228 -2.71 13.76 5.96
C ALA A 228 -3.51 14.48 4.86
N ASN A 229 -3.42 13.98 3.63
CA ASN A 229 -4.06 14.54 2.45
C ASN A 229 -5.05 13.55 1.82
N PRO A 230 -6.11 14.02 1.15
CA PRO A 230 -7.02 13.14 0.43
C PRO A 230 -6.30 12.42 -0.71
N LEU A 231 -6.60 11.13 -0.86
CA LEU A 231 -6.05 10.31 -1.93
C LEU A 231 -6.71 10.66 -3.27
N THR A 232 -5.88 10.81 -4.29
CA THR A 232 -6.29 11.13 -5.66
C THR A 232 -5.63 10.16 -6.63
N ASP A 233 -6.16 10.06 -7.85
CA ASP A 233 -5.49 9.31 -8.89
C ASP A 233 -4.12 9.96 -9.19
N GLY A 234 -3.03 9.19 -9.02
CA GLY A 234 -1.64 9.67 -9.10
C GLY A 234 -1.23 10.35 -10.43
N SER A 235 -2.15 10.43 -11.39
CA SER A 235 -2.05 11.19 -12.64
C SER A 235 -2.09 12.72 -12.48
N LYS A 236 -2.31 13.26 -11.27
CA LYS A 236 -2.14 14.69 -10.95
C LYS A 236 -1.09 14.99 -9.87
N LYS A 237 -0.03 14.19 -9.72
CA LYS A 237 1.18 14.65 -9.02
C LYS A 237 1.87 15.73 -9.86
N LYS A 238 1.37 16.97 -9.80
CA LYS A 238 2.18 18.14 -10.10
C LYS A 238 3.31 18.14 -9.07
N PRO A 239 4.59 18.09 -9.47
CA PRO A 239 5.67 18.09 -8.51
C PRO A 239 5.53 19.36 -7.66
N THR A 240 5.29 19.17 -6.36
CA THR A 240 5.45 20.24 -5.39
C THR A 240 6.88 20.74 -5.57
N LYS A 241 6.97 21.92 -6.19
CA LYS A 241 8.21 22.60 -6.49
C LYS A 241 8.94 22.73 -5.15
N LEU A 242 10.05 22.00 -5.01
CA LEU A 242 11.02 22.22 -3.94
C LEU A 242 11.24 23.73 -3.88
N VAL A 243 10.77 24.35 -2.80
CA VAL A 243 11.10 25.73 -2.47
C VAL A 243 12.61 25.72 -2.28
N LYS A 244 13.34 26.15 -3.31
CA LYS A 244 14.76 26.47 -3.19
C LYS A 244 14.88 27.48 -2.07
N GLU A 245 15.46 27.06 -0.96
CA GLU A 245 15.93 27.97 0.08
C GLU A 245 16.79 29.07 -0.58
N PRO A 246 16.56 30.35 -0.25
CA PRO A 246 17.38 31.42 -0.76
C PRO A 246 18.79 31.28 -0.19
N LYS A 247 19.75 30.90 -1.04
CA LYS A 247 21.18 31.01 -0.75
C LYS A 247 21.48 32.49 -0.46
N THR A 248 21.76 32.77 0.80
CA THR A 248 22.42 34.00 1.25
C THR A 248 23.77 34.15 0.54
N PRO A 249 24.04 35.25 -0.19
CA PRO A 249 25.36 35.52 -0.71
C PRO A 249 26.21 36.18 0.38
N VAL A 250 27.18 35.44 0.90
CA VAL A 250 28.24 36.00 1.74
C VAL A 250 29.52 36.15 0.89
N LYS A 251 29.94 37.41 0.73
CA LYS A 251 31.34 37.90 0.66
C LYS A 251 32.07 37.92 -0.70
N GLY A 252 31.95 39.07 -1.36
CA GLY A 252 33.03 40.07 -1.45
C GLY A 252 34.46 39.65 -1.81
N ALA A 253 34.79 39.88 -3.09
CA ALA A 253 35.92 40.68 -3.60
C ALA A 253 37.36 40.48 -3.06
N LYS A 254 38.18 39.78 -3.86
CA LYS A 254 39.57 40.11 -4.28
C LYS A 254 39.98 38.98 -5.25
N GLY A 255 40.28 39.16 -6.54
CA GLY A 255 40.95 40.25 -7.22
C GLY A 255 42.43 39.90 -7.39
N GLU A 256 42.79 39.01 -8.32
CA GLU A 256 44.05 39.13 -9.07
C GLU A 256 44.06 38.25 -10.34
N LYS A 257 44.75 38.78 -11.34
CA LYS A 257 44.72 38.50 -12.77
C LYS A 257 46.07 37.89 -13.13
N GLY A 258 46.12 36.81 -13.90
CA GLY A 258 47.38 36.20 -14.33
C GLY A 258 47.19 35.20 -15.47
N GLU A 259 47.70 35.57 -16.64
CA GLU A 259 47.52 35.01 -17.97
C GLU A 259 48.79 34.23 -18.39
N ARG A 260 48.63 33.02 -18.94
CA ARG A 260 49.55 32.22 -19.81
C ARG A 260 48.99 30.78 -19.84
N GLY A 261 48.72 30.11 -20.96
CA GLY A 261 49.30 30.17 -22.29
C GLY A 261 50.12 28.88 -22.53
N ASP A 262 49.84 28.19 -23.64
CA ASP A 262 50.41 26.96 -24.24
C ASP A 262 49.78 25.61 -23.85
N LYS A 263 49.02 24.91 -24.73
CA LYS A 263 49.23 24.30 -26.08
C LYS A 263 49.87 22.90 -26.09
N GLU A 264 49.18 22.03 -26.85
CA GLU A 264 49.64 20.82 -27.58
C GLU A 264 49.96 19.56 -26.74
N GLU A 265 49.59 18.33 -27.12
CA GLU A 265 49.17 17.75 -28.41
C GLU A 265 48.51 16.35 -28.12
N LYS A 266 47.35 16.00 -28.72
CA LYS A 266 47.14 14.99 -29.79
C LYS A 266 46.41 13.68 -29.32
N PRO A 267 45.90 12.78 -30.21
CA PRO A 267 44.50 12.82 -30.68
C PRO A 267 43.75 11.44 -30.76
N ALA A 268 42.46 11.52 -31.15
CA ALA A 268 41.68 10.69 -32.08
C ALA A 268 41.60 9.14 -32.00
N GLU A 269 40.36 8.63 -31.96
CA GLU A 269 39.80 7.55 -32.83
C GLU A 269 38.27 7.55 -32.65
N GLU A 270 37.46 8.06 -33.58
CA GLU A 270 37.01 7.51 -34.88
C GLU A 270 35.77 6.61 -34.76
N LYS A 271 34.65 7.14 -35.29
CA LYS A 271 33.43 6.41 -35.65
C LYS A 271 33.69 5.66 -36.95
N LYS A 272 33.19 4.43 -37.08
CA LYS A 272 32.60 3.99 -38.35
C LYS A 272 31.64 2.81 -38.20
N ASP A 273 30.44 3.04 -38.69
CA ASP A 273 29.49 2.04 -39.20
C ASP A 273 30.15 1.06 -40.15
N THR A 274 29.76 -0.22 -40.11
CA THR A 274 29.52 -0.97 -41.36
C THR A 274 28.49 -2.09 -41.17
N GLU A 275 27.47 -1.97 -42.00
CA GLU A 275 26.42 -2.89 -42.41
C GLU A 275 26.92 -4.15 -43.14
N LYS A 276 26.29 -5.30 -42.89
CA LYS A 276 26.11 -6.45 -43.83
C LYS A 276 25.08 -7.41 -43.17
N LYS A 277 23.84 -7.61 -43.66
CA LYS A 277 23.42 -8.31 -44.91
C LYS A 277 24.26 -9.58 -45.11
N GLU A 278 23.73 -10.80 -45.14
CA GLU A 278 22.68 -11.39 -45.99
C GLU A 278 22.69 -12.89 -45.61
N ALA A 279 21.59 -13.63 -45.49
CA ALA A 279 21.01 -14.46 -46.56
C ALA A 279 20.02 -15.43 -45.84
N GLU A 280 18.75 -15.50 -46.26
CA GLU A 280 18.21 -16.49 -47.22
C GLU A 280 18.05 -17.88 -46.55
N LYS A 281 16.92 -18.59 -46.56
CA LYS A 281 15.90 -18.77 -47.60
C LYS A 281 14.65 -19.49 -47.01
N PRO A 282 13.47 -19.43 -47.66
CA PRO A 282 12.18 -19.89 -47.12
C PRO A 282 11.75 -21.27 -47.66
N GLU A 283 10.48 -21.58 -47.38
CA GLU A 283 9.50 -22.30 -48.23
C GLU A 283 9.08 -23.74 -47.81
N PRO A 284 7.97 -24.30 -48.34
CA PRO A 284 6.67 -24.37 -47.67
C PRO A 284 6.11 -25.81 -47.57
N LYS A 285 4.90 -26.00 -47.01
CA LYS A 285 3.97 -27.04 -47.48
C LYS A 285 2.53 -26.73 -47.07
N ALA A 286 1.68 -26.62 -48.10
CA ALA A 286 0.23 -26.71 -48.02
C ALA A 286 -0.18 -28.17 -47.92
N GLU A 287 -1.30 -28.46 -47.26
CA GLU A 287 -2.20 -29.52 -47.72
C GLU A 287 -3.63 -29.21 -47.30
N LYS A 288 -4.52 -29.23 -48.30
CA LYS A 288 -5.97 -29.31 -48.19
C LYS A 288 -6.34 -30.77 -47.95
N GLU A 289 -7.34 -30.99 -47.10
CA GLU A 289 -8.51 -31.83 -47.41
C GLU A 289 -9.70 -31.35 -46.58
#